data_AF-A0A9W5TTH7-F1
#
_entry.id   AF-A0A9W5TTH7-F1
#
_cell.length_a   1.000
_cell.length_b   1.000
_cell.length_c   1.000
_cell.angle_alpha   90.00
_cell.angle_beta   90.00
_cell.angle_gamma   90.00
#
_symmetry.space_group_name_H-M   'P 1'
#
loop_
_entity.id
_entity.type
_entity.pdbx_description
1 polymer ?
#
loop_
_entity_poly.entity_id
_entity_poly.type
_entity_poly.pdbx_seq_one_letter_code
_entity_poly.pdbx_strand_id
1 'polypeptide(L)'
;MAYVRTVKTSSGATAVQIVWSTRRGSRKIEHLGSAHDEAGIAALRAAAAQRLAAGQAQLDLGLGERAAAEPLPITSSKSALLWDALCAAYARVGFDEAAADDEVFRQLVLARVGFDEAAADDEVFRQLVLARVGFDEAALTWLTF
;
A
#
# COMPACT_ATOMS: atom_id res chain seq x y z
N MET A 1 3.66 -5.45 -5.46
CA MET A 1 3.22 -6.05 -4.19
C MET A 1 3.81 -7.44 -4.08
N ALA A 2 4.31 -7.82 -2.91
CA ALA A 2 4.89 -9.14 -2.69
C ALA A 2 4.23 -9.82 -1.48
N TYR A 3 4.00 -11.13 -1.57
CA TYR A 3 3.36 -11.89 -0.49
C TYR A 3 3.84 -13.34 -0.45
N VAL A 4 3.71 -13.98 0.71
CA VAL A 4 4.07 -15.39 0.93
C VAL A 4 2.86 -16.27 0.67
N ARG A 5 3.04 -17.36 -0.07
CA ARG A 5 2.01 -18.40 -0.23
C ARG A 5 2.56 -19.79 0.07
N THR A 6 1.67 -20.70 0.41
CA THR A 6 1.97 -22.12 0.58
C THR A 6 1.23 -22.97 -0.44
N VAL A 7 1.90 -23.97 -1.00
CA VAL A 7 1.34 -24.88 -2.02
C VAL A 7 1.63 -26.32 -1.63
N LYS A 8 0.63 -27.20 -1.74
CA LYS A 8 0.81 -28.64 -1.56
C LYS A 8 1.50 -29.22 -2.78
N THR A 9 2.59 -29.94 -2.56
CA THR A 9 3.36 -30.60 -3.62
C THR A 9 2.90 -32.04 -3.81
N SER A 10 3.24 -32.64 -4.94
CA SER A 10 2.93 -34.04 -5.26
C SER A 10 3.59 -35.05 -4.31
N SER A 11 4.69 -34.67 -3.64
CA SER A 11 5.38 -35.50 -2.63
C SER A 11 4.75 -35.42 -1.23
N GLY A 12 3.65 -34.67 -1.06
CA GLY A 12 3.01 -34.46 0.23
C GLY A 12 3.65 -33.36 1.09
N ALA A 13 4.80 -32.79 0.67
CA ALA A 13 5.39 -31.63 1.33
C ALA A 13 4.57 -30.36 1.05
N THR A 14 4.68 -29.38 1.94
CA THR A 14 4.17 -28.01 1.74
C THR A 14 5.31 -27.12 1.29
N ALA A 15 5.25 -26.60 0.06
CA ALA A 15 6.21 -25.63 -0.45
C ALA A 15 5.84 -24.21 0.00
N VAL A 16 6.83 -23.41 0.40
CA VAL A 16 6.69 -21.98 0.71
C VAL A 16 7.32 -21.17 -0.41
N GLN A 17 6.57 -20.18 -0.90
CA GLN A 17 6.96 -19.36 -2.04
C GLN A 17 6.72 -17.87 -1.76
N ILE A 18 7.58 -17.01 -2.30
CA ILE A 18 7.38 -15.56 -2.35
C ILE A 18 6.89 -15.21 -3.75
N VAL A 19 5.73 -14.59 -3.83
CA VAL A 19 5.15 -14.09 -5.08
C VAL A 19 5.41 -12.60 -5.18
N TRP A 20 6.09 -12.18 -6.24
CA TRP A 20 6.32 -10.79 -6.61
C TRP A 20 5.38 -10.41 -7.74
N SER A 21 4.48 -9.46 -7.50
CA SER A 21 3.55 -8.92 -8.50
C SER A 21 3.83 -7.45 -8.77
N THR A 22 3.79 -7.04 -10.03
CA THR A 22 3.83 -5.62 -10.44
C THR A 22 2.44 -5.16 -10.88
N ARG A 23 2.16 -3.85 -10.76
CA ARG A 23 0.86 -3.28 -11.18
C ARG A 23 0.51 -3.54 -12.65
N ARG A 24 1.50 -3.83 -13.50
CA ARG A 24 1.33 -4.17 -14.93
C ARG A 24 1.22 -5.68 -15.22
N GLY A 25 0.98 -6.51 -14.20
CA GLY A 25 0.60 -7.92 -14.36
C GLY A 25 1.76 -8.93 -14.43
N SER A 26 3.02 -8.51 -14.29
CA SER A 26 4.13 -9.47 -14.21
C SER A 26 4.15 -10.13 -12.83
N ARG A 27 4.12 -11.47 -12.81
CA ARG A 27 4.26 -12.29 -11.60
C ARG A 27 5.56 -13.10 -11.65
N LYS A 28 6.49 -12.84 -10.73
CA LYS A 28 7.69 -13.67 -10.49
C LYS A 28 7.46 -14.46 -9.21
N ILE A 29 7.62 -15.78 -9.28
CA ILE A 29 7.46 -16.66 -8.12
C ILE A 29 8.83 -17.19 -7.75
N GLU A 30 9.24 -16.94 -6.51
CA GLU A 30 10.45 -17.47 -5.92
C GLU A 30 10.09 -18.63 -4.99
N HIS A 31 10.77 -19.76 -5.14
CA HIS A 31 10.57 -20.93 -4.28
C HIS A 31 11.64 -20.93 -3.18
N LEU A 32 11.20 -20.92 -1.92
CA LEU A 32 12.10 -20.91 -0.76
C LEU A 32 12.48 -22.32 -0.29
N GLY A 33 11.58 -23.29 -0.43
CA GLY A 33 11.76 -24.66 0.03
C GLY A 33 10.42 -25.37 0.28
N SER A 34 10.48 -26.62 0.72
CA SER A 34 9.31 -27.41 1.10
C SER A 34 9.57 -28.21 2.37
N ALA A 35 8.56 -28.33 3.23
CA ALA A 35 8.65 -29.05 4.50
C ALA A 35 7.46 -29.99 4.68
N HIS A 36 7.69 -31.11 5.37
CA HIS A 36 6.68 -32.14 5.64
C HIS A 36 5.99 -31.94 7.00
N ASP A 37 6.55 -31.10 7.85
CA ASP A 37 6.16 -30.84 9.22
C ASP A 37 5.83 -29.36 9.43
N GLU A 38 5.03 -29.07 10.45
CA GLU A 38 4.56 -27.70 10.73
C GLU A 38 5.70 -26.78 11.17
N ALA A 39 6.67 -27.31 11.94
CA ALA A 39 7.84 -26.55 12.38
C ALA A 39 8.72 -26.11 11.20
N GLY A 40 8.99 -27.01 10.24
CA GLY A 40 9.69 -26.67 9.00
C GLY A 40 8.94 -25.64 8.16
N ILE A 41 7.60 -25.72 8.08
CA ILE A 41 6.79 -24.72 7.36
C ILE A 41 6.86 -23.36 8.06
N ALA A 42 6.81 -23.31 9.39
CA ALA A 42 6.89 -22.08 10.16
C ALA A 42 8.27 -21.40 9.99
N ALA A 43 9.35 -22.17 10.02
CA ALA A 43 10.70 -21.65 9.76
C ALA A 43 10.83 -21.06 8.35
N LEU A 44 10.29 -21.74 7.33
CA LEU A 44 10.30 -21.23 5.95
C LEU A 44 9.46 -19.95 5.80
N ARG A 45 8.33 -19.83 6.50
CA ARG A 45 7.52 -18.60 6.52
C ARG A 45 8.25 -17.45 7.20
N ALA A 46 8.94 -17.71 8.32
CA ALA A 46 9.75 -16.71 9.01
C ALA A 46 10.89 -16.19 8.11
N ALA A 47 11.60 -17.09 7.43
CA ALA A 47 12.64 -16.71 6.45
C ALA A 47 12.06 -15.89 5.28
N ALA A 48 10.87 -16.24 4.80
CA ALA A 48 10.17 -15.48 3.75
C ALA A 48 9.83 -14.05 4.21
N ALA A 49 9.33 -13.91 5.44
CA ALA A 49 9.00 -12.62 6.04
C ALA A 49 10.27 -11.74 6.20
N GLN A 50 11.38 -12.32 6.66
CA GLN A 50 12.67 -11.63 6.76
C GLN A 50 13.15 -11.12 5.40
N ARG A 51 13.05 -11.93 4.34
CA ARG A 51 13.40 -11.50 2.97
C ARG A 51 12.53 -10.35 2.46
N LEU A 52 11.22 -10.39 2.74
CA LEU A 52 10.32 -9.30 2.37
C LEU A 52 10.63 -8.01 3.13
N ALA A 53 10.99 -8.11 4.42
CA ALA A 53 11.39 -6.99 5.24
C ALA A 53 12.73 -6.37 4.80
N ALA A 54 13.70 -7.16 4.34
CA ALA A 54 15.00 -6.66 3.88
C ALA A 54 14.91 -5.67 2.69
N GLY A 55 13.84 -5.75 1.88
CA GLY A 55 13.57 -4.79 0.80
C GLY A 55 12.83 -3.52 1.25
N GLN A 56 12.46 -3.42 2.53
CA GLN A 56 11.79 -2.27 3.15
C GLN A 56 12.72 -1.74 4.23
N ALA A 57 13.44 -0.64 3.96
CA ALA A 57 14.23 0.00 5.01
C ALA A 57 13.31 0.38 6.18
N GLN A 58 13.72 0.04 7.41
CA GLN A 58 13.02 0.47 8.61
C GLN A 58 13.13 1.99 8.70
N LEU A 59 11.99 2.67 8.62
CA LEU A 59 11.93 4.09 8.95
C LEU A 59 12.06 4.20 10.47
N ASP A 60 13.23 4.63 10.94
CA ASP A 60 13.45 4.91 12.35
C ASP A 60 12.65 6.16 12.73
N LEU A 61 11.58 5.96 13.50
CA LEU A 61 10.71 7.02 14.00
C LEU A 61 11.09 7.47 15.41
N GLY A 62 12.22 7.00 15.97
CA GLY A 62 12.62 7.30 17.34
C GLY A 62 11.70 6.70 18.42
N LEU A 63 10.87 5.73 18.04
CA LEU A 63 10.00 4.99 18.95
C LEU A 63 10.84 3.85 19.54
N GLY A 64 11.13 3.89 20.84
CA GLY A 64 11.97 2.89 21.52
C GLY A 64 11.56 1.44 21.23
N GLU A 65 12.54 0.53 21.29
CA GLU A 65 12.40 -0.88 20.87
C GLU A 65 11.10 -1.51 21.35
N ARG A 66 10.15 -1.67 20.42
CA ARG A 66 8.96 -2.46 20.67
C ARG A 66 9.38 -3.92 20.54
N ALA A 67 9.36 -4.63 21.67
CA ALA A 67 9.58 -6.07 21.73
C ALA A 67 8.79 -6.79 20.64
N ALA A 68 9.35 -7.88 20.11
CA ALA A 68 8.88 -8.70 19.00
C ALA A 68 7.49 -9.34 19.22
N ALA A 69 6.48 -8.50 19.43
CA ALA A 69 5.07 -8.84 19.28
C ALA A 69 4.79 -8.97 17.78
N GLU A 70 3.88 -9.88 17.42
CA GLU A 70 3.39 -10.03 16.06
C GLU A 70 3.13 -8.66 15.42
N PRO A 71 3.45 -8.48 14.12
CA PRO A 71 3.21 -7.21 13.43
C PRO A 71 1.77 -6.76 13.70
N LEU A 72 1.62 -5.65 14.42
CA LEU A 72 0.30 -5.12 14.72
C LEU A 72 -0.41 -4.87 13.39
N PRO A 73 -1.66 -5.31 13.24
CA PRO A 73 -2.39 -5.12 12.00
C PRO A 73 -2.49 -3.62 11.73
N ILE A 74 -1.97 -3.21 10.56
CA ILE A 74 -2.10 -1.82 10.10
C ILE A 74 -3.57 -1.60 9.77
N THR A 75 -4.31 -0.97 10.67
CA THR A 75 -5.73 -0.62 10.47
C THR A 75 -5.88 0.47 9.41
N SER A 76 -4.96 1.44 9.39
CA SER A 76 -4.88 2.47 8.35
C SER A 76 -3.44 2.98 8.11
N SER A 77 -3.19 3.66 6.99
CA SER A 77 -1.87 4.10 6.52
C SER A 77 -2.06 5.29 5.61
N LYS A 78 -1.85 6.49 6.12
CA LYS A 78 -1.91 7.74 5.36
C LYS A 78 -0.50 8.22 5.01
N SER A 79 -0.33 8.86 3.86
CA SER A 79 0.95 9.48 3.48
C SER A 79 0.90 10.99 3.73
N ALA A 80 1.19 11.41 4.97
CA ALA A 80 1.13 12.81 5.35
C ALA A 80 2.13 13.68 4.55
N LEU A 81 3.35 13.18 4.36
CA LEU A 81 4.37 13.93 3.61
C LEU A 81 3.98 14.16 2.14
N LEU A 82 3.36 13.17 1.50
CA LEU A 82 2.86 13.31 0.14
C LEU A 82 1.73 14.35 0.09
N TRP A 83 0.81 14.30 1.05
CA TRP A 83 -0.29 15.24 1.17
C TRP A 83 0.23 16.68 1.33
N ASP A 84 1.15 16.91 2.26
CA ASP A 84 1.72 18.24 2.51
C ASP A 84 2.45 18.77 1.27
N ALA A 85 3.19 17.92 0.55
CA ALA A 85 3.87 18.30 -0.67
C ALA A 85 2.90 18.70 -1.79
N LEU A 86 1.79 17.99 -1.93
CA LEU A 86 0.73 18.27 -2.91
C LEU A 86 0.03 19.59 -2.59
N CYS A 87 -0.37 19.82 -1.33
CA CYS A 87 -0.94 21.08 -0.87
C CYS A 87 0.01 22.26 -1.10
N ALA A 88 1.29 22.09 -0.77
CA ALA A 88 2.29 23.12 -1.00
C ALA A 88 2.51 23.42 -2.49
N ALA A 89 2.40 22.41 -3.37
CA ALA A 89 2.48 22.61 -4.81
C ALA A 89 1.26 23.36 -5.36
N TYR A 90 0.05 23.00 -4.90
CA TYR A 90 -1.20 23.69 -5.24
C TYR A 90 -1.12 25.19 -4.92
N ALA A 91 -0.69 25.53 -3.71
CA ALA A 91 -0.52 26.90 -3.28
C ALA A 91 0.52 27.65 -4.12
N ARG A 92 1.66 27.00 -4.43
CA ARG A 92 2.75 27.62 -5.18
C ARG A 92 2.41 27.91 -6.64
N VAL A 93 1.48 27.16 -7.23
CA VAL A 93 0.95 27.43 -8.58
C VAL A 93 -0.07 28.58 -8.55
N GLY A 94 -0.51 29.02 -7.36
CA GLY A 94 -1.44 30.13 -7.18
C GLY A 94 -2.91 29.74 -7.28
N PHE A 95 -3.23 28.44 -7.14
CA PHE A 95 -4.61 27.99 -7.24
C PHE A 95 -5.49 28.42 -6.06
N ASP A 96 -4.91 28.69 -4.88
CA ASP A 96 -5.68 29.24 -3.76
C ASP A 96 -6.36 30.57 -4.17
N GLU A 97 -5.62 31.48 -4.81
CA GLU A 97 -6.19 32.74 -5.30
C GLU A 97 -7.03 32.55 -6.56
N ALA A 98 -6.55 31.77 -7.53
CA ALA A 98 -7.23 31.60 -8.82
C ALA A 98 -8.60 30.90 -8.69
N ALA A 99 -8.76 30.06 -7.66
CA ALA A 99 -10.02 29.36 -7.36
C ALA A 99 -10.81 30.00 -6.22
N ALA A 100 -10.41 31.19 -5.73
CA ALA A 100 -11.07 31.87 -4.61
C ALA A 100 -11.25 30.97 -3.37
N ASP A 101 -10.19 30.24 -3.02
CA ASP A 101 -10.14 29.31 -1.88
C ASP A 101 -11.18 28.18 -1.91
N ASP A 102 -11.70 27.82 -3.09
CA ASP A 102 -12.65 26.71 -3.26
C ASP A 102 -12.02 25.37 -2.84
N GLU A 103 -12.45 24.90 -1.67
CA GLU A 103 -11.99 23.65 -1.06
C GLU A 103 -12.36 22.41 -1.90
N VAL A 104 -13.51 22.42 -2.56
CA VAL A 104 -13.93 21.29 -3.42
C VAL A 104 -13.04 21.25 -4.65
N PHE A 105 -12.76 22.41 -5.26
CA PHE A 105 -11.85 22.50 -6.39
C PHE A 105 -10.41 22.10 -6.00
N ARG A 106 -9.92 22.54 -4.83
CA ARG A 106 -8.64 22.12 -4.28
C ARG A 106 -8.55 20.60 -4.15
N GLN A 107 -9.57 19.98 -3.57
CA GLN A 107 -9.67 18.53 -3.42
C GLN A 107 -9.69 17.81 -4.77
N LEU A 108 -10.43 18.30 -5.76
CA LEU A 108 -10.46 17.70 -7.10
C LEU A 108 -9.09 17.74 -7.80
N VAL A 109 -8.40 18.88 -7.74
CA VAL A 109 -7.07 19.03 -8.36
C VAL A 109 -6.05 18.12 -7.68
N LEU A 110 -6.02 18.10 -6.34
CA LEU A 110 -5.08 17.25 -5.60
C LEU A 110 -5.34 15.76 -5.82
N ALA A 111 -6.62 15.36 -5.92
CA ALA A 111 -6.99 13.99 -6.28
C ALA A 111 -6.51 13.64 -7.70
N ARG A 112 -6.68 14.55 -8.68
CA ARG A 112 -6.28 14.30 -10.07
C ARG A 112 -4.77 14.20 -10.26
N VAL A 113 -3.98 14.97 -9.51
CA VAL A 113 -2.50 14.91 -9.56
C VAL A 113 -1.96 13.65 -8.88
N GLY A 114 -2.61 13.22 -7.78
CA GLY A 114 -2.22 12.00 -7.07
C GLY A 114 -2.61 10.71 -7.77
N PHE A 115 -3.63 10.75 -8.65
CA PHE A 115 -4.30 9.54 -9.13
C PHE A 115 -4.70 9.59 -10.61
N ASP A 116 -4.44 8.48 -11.31
CA ASP A 116 -4.83 8.27 -12.70
C ASP A 116 -6.33 7.95 -12.80
N GLU A 117 -6.95 8.33 -13.92
CA GLU A 117 -8.41 8.26 -14.18
C GLU A 117 -8.93 6.81 -14.07
N ALA A 118 -8.08 5.84 -14.42
CA ALA A 118 -8.37 4.41 -14.33
C ALA A 118 -8.58 3.88 -12.89
N ALA A 119 -8.27 4.68 -11.85
CA ALA A 119 -8.46 4.30 -10.46
C ALA A 119 -9.84 4.71 -9.89
N ALA A 120 -10.54 5.64 -10.53
CA ALA A 120 -11.78 6.23 -10.00
C ALA A 120 -12.99 5.26 -9.93
N ASP A 121 -13.01 4.23 -10.79
CA ASP A 121 -14.06 3.20 -10.81
C ASP A 121 -13.88 2.11 -9.75
N ASP A 122 -12.78 2.12 -9.00
CA ASP A 122 -12.50 1.13 -7.96
C ASP A 122 -13.12 1.57 -6.61
N GLU A 123 -14.05 0.78 -6.08
CA GLU A 123 -14.67 1.01 -4.76
C GLU A 123 -13.63 1.04 -3.62
N VAL A 124 -12.56 0.26 -3.75
CA VAL A 124 -11.44 0.27 -2.80
C VAL A 124 -10.67 1.59 -2.91
N PHE A 125 -10.58 2.14 -4.11
CA PHE A 125 -9.98 3.44 -4.34
C PHE A 125 -10.81 4.58 -3.76
N ARG A 126 -12.15 4.57 -3.94
CA ARG A 126 -13.05 5.52 -3.26
C ARG A 126 -12.86 5.50 -1.74
N GLN A 127 -12.86 4.32 -1.14
CA GLN A 127 -12.64 4.18 0.29
C GLN A 127 -11.23 4.62 0.73
N LEU A 128 -10.20 4.39 -0.08
CA LEU A 128 -8.84 4.86 0.19
C LEU A 128 -8.75 6.40 0.16
N VAL A 129 -9.41 7.03 -0.80
CA VAL A 129 -9.43 8.48 -1.01
C VAL A 129 -10.17 9.19 0.14
N LEU A 130 -11.36 8.70 0.49
CA LEU A 130 -12.15 9.24 1.61
C LEU A 130 -11.50 9.02 2.97
N ALA A 131 -11.14 7.76 3.28
CA ALA A 131 -10.76 7.39 4.65
C ALA A 131 -9.27 7.62 4.96
N ARG A 132 -8.42 7.75 3.94
CA ARG A 132 -6.95 7.64 4.11
C ARG A 132 -6.17 8.84 3.59
N VAL A 133 -6.72 9.59 2.63
CA VAL A 133 -6.10 10.80 2.09
C VAL A 133 -6.89 12.06 2.48
N GLY A 134 -8.15 11.91 2.91
CA GLY A 134 -8.93 12.98 3.54
C GLY A 134 -9.75 13.82 2.56
N PHE A 135 -10.10 13.25 1.40
CA PHE A 135 -11.00 13.88 0.44
C PHE A 135 -12.46 13.67 0.85
N ASP A 136 -13.34 14.61 0.47
CA ASP A 136 -14.80 14.50 0.68
C ASP A 136 -15.48 13.68 -0.43
N GLU A 137 -16.66 13.13 -0.14
CA GLU A 137 -17.48 12.33 -1.06
C GLU A 137 -17.91 13.15 -2.28
N ALA A 138 -18.17 14.44 -2.09
CA ALA A 138 -18.50 15.36 -3.17
C ALA A 138 -17.38 15.49 -4.23
N ALA A 139 -16.12 15.30 -3.85
CA ALA A 139 -14.99 15.33 -4.79
C ALA A 139 -14.87 14.03 -5.61
N LEU A 140 -15.47 12.92 -5.17
CA LEU A 140 -15.38 11.62 -5.85
C LEU A 140 -16.47 11.39 -6.90
N THR A 141 -17.63 12.04 -6.77
CA THR A 141 -18.77 11.87 -7.67
C THR A 141 -18.47 12.34 -9.11
N TRP A 142 -17.48 13.22 -9.28
CA TRP A 142 -17.07 13.78 -10.58
C TRP A 142 -15.98 13.00 -11.30
N LEU A 143 -15.34 12.02 -10.65
CA LEU A 143 -14.26 11.22 -11.24
C LEU A 143 -14.76 10.01 -12.06
N THR A 144 -16.08 9.76 -12.09
CA THR A 144 -16.71 8.61 -12.77
C THR A 144 -17.49 8.97 -14.04
N PHE A 145 -17.15 10.07 -14.72
CA PHE A 145 -17.69 10.42 -16.04
C PHE A 145 -16.65 10.30 -17.15
#